data_AF-A0A8J4LY40-F1
#
_entry.id   AF-A0A8J4LY40-F1
#
_cell.length_a   1.000
_cell.length_b   1.000
_cell.length_c   1.000
_cell.angle_alpha   90.00
_cell.angle_beta   90.00
_cell.angle_gamma   90.00
#
_symmetry.space_group_name_H-M   'P 1'
#
loop_
_entity.id
_entity.type
_entity.pdbx_description
1 polymer ?
#
loop_
_entity_poly.entity_id
_entity_poly.type
_entity_poly.pdbx_seq_one_letter_code
_entity_poly.pdbx_strand_id
1 'polypeptide(L)'
;QEAGEAGDVDVSMALAQQAQEMPAQHDRLHRNLTAPERTMSVCDICGVFINSTDNDQRRQEHLTGKQYLGWKAIREKYAELQNKFERSRSREPEPSVRERSAPPQVGEEPSNRGRERERSPVR
;
A
#
# COMPACT_ATOMS: atom_id res chain seq x y z
N GLN A 1 -43.17 -4.91 40.32
CA GLN A 1 -43.30 -6.37 40.08
C GLN A 1 -44.79 -6.71 40.13
N GLU A 2 -45.61 -5.93 39.42
CA GLU A 2 -47.04 -5.79 39.71
C GLU A 2 -47.89 -6.05 38.44
N ALA A 3 -47.36 -5.74 37.24
CA ALA A 3 -48.01 -6.06 35.97
C ALA A 3 -48.09 -7.58 35.68
N GLY A 4 -47.15 -8.37 36.21
CA GLY A 4 -47.18 -9.83 36.08
C GLY A 4 -48.21 -10.51 36.99
N GLU A 5 -48.58 -9.87 38.11
CA GLU A 5 -49.56 -10.40 39.07
C GLU A 5 -51.00 -10.06 38.67
N ALA A 6 -51.20 -9.02 37.85
CA ALA A 6 -52.49 -8.60 37.31
C ALA A 6 -52.93 -9.34 36.03
N GLY A 7 -52.08 -10.21 35.46
CA GLY A 7 -52.40 -10.97 34.23
C GLY A 7 -52.41 -10.13 32.96
N ASP A 8 -51.87 -8.92 32.99
CA ASP A 8 -51.83 -8.01 31.84
C ASP A 8 -50.61 -8.35 30.97
N VAL A 9 -50.81 -9.37 30.14
CA VAL A 9 -49.76 -10.00 29.31
C VAL A 9 -49.21 -9.01 28.29
N ASP A 10 -50.07 -8.16 27.72
CA ASP A 10 -49.68 -7.20 26.68
C ASP A 10 -48.74 -6.12 27.22
N VAL A 11 -49.06 -5.55 28.39
CA VAL A 11 -48.21 -4.55 29.05
C VAL A 11 -46.88 -5.18 29.49
N SER A 12 -46.93 -6.41 30.02
CA SER A 12 -45.74 -7.13 30.46
C SER A 12 -44.82 -7.49 29.28
N MET A 13 -45.39 -7.91 28.14
CA MET A 13 -44.65 -8.20 26.91
C MET A 13 -44.05 -6.93 26.30
N ALA A 14 -44.78 -5.82 26.27
CA ALA A 14 -44.27 -4.54 25.77
C ALA A 14 -43.10 -4.02 26.61
N LEU A 15 -43.20 -4.10 27.95
CA LEU A 15 -42.12 -3.68 28.84
C LEU A 15 -40.89 -4.59 28.73
N ALA A 16 -41.12 -5.90 28.54
CA ALA A 16 -40.04 -6.87 28.32
C ALA A 16 -39.34 -6.66 26.97
N GLN A 17 -40.09 -6.33 25.91
CA GLN A 17 -39.51 -5.96 24.61
C GLN A 17 -38.66 -4.69 24.73
N GLN A 18 -39.16 -3.67 25.41
CA GLN A 18 -38.42 -2.43 25.64
C GLN A 18 -37.13 -2.68 26.46
N ALA A 19 -37.18 -3.55 27.47
CA ALA A 19 -36.01 -3.94 28.25
C ALA A 19 -34.98 -4.78 27.43
N GLN A 20 -35.44 -5.54 26.43
CA GLN A 20 -34.56 -6.30 25.51
C GLN A 20 -33.93 -5.43 24.42
N GLU A 21 -34.58 -4.34 24.01
CA GLU A 21 -34.02 -3.41 23.03
C GLU A 21 -32.84 -2.61 23.58
N MET A 22 -32.88 -2.22 24.86
CA MET A 22 -31.83 -1.45 25.52
C MET A 22 -30.42 -2.10 25.46
N PRO A 23 -30.23 -3.39 25.79
CA PRO A 23 -28.92 -4.04 25.65
C PRO A 23 -28.50 -4.20 24.20
N ALA A 24 -29.42 -4.42 23.25
CA ALA A 24 -29.09 -4.47 21.83
C ALA A 24 -28.59 -3.11 21.30
N GLN A 25 -29.21 -2.02 21.74
CA GLN A 25 -28.76 -0.66 21.44
C GLN A 25 -27.41 -0.35 22.13
N HIS A 26 -27.25 -0.75 23.39
CA HIS A 26 -26.00 -0.62 24.12
C HIS A 26 -24.86 -1.38 23.44
N ASP A 27 -25.06 -2.64 23.06
CA ASP A 27 -24.05 -3.47 22.40
C ASP A 27 -23.68 -2.92 21.01
N ARG A 28 -24.66 -2.35 20.29
CA ARG A 28 -24.41 -1.68 19.02
C ARG A 28 -23.55 -0.44 19.21
N LEU A 29 -23.89 0.42 20.16
CA LEU A 29 -23.14 1.63 20.46
C LEU A 29 -21.75 1.31 21.03
N HIS A 30 -21.66 0.32 21.91
CA HIS A 30 -20.43 -0.17 22.49
C HIS A 30 -19.52 -0.75 21.40
N ARG A 31 -20.04 -1.56 20.47
CA ARG A 31 -19.24 -2.03 19.32
C ARG A 31 -18.72 -0.87 18.46
N ASN A 32 -19.53 0.16 18.23
CA ASN A 32 -19.12 1.31 17.45
C ASN A 32 -18.07 2.18 18.18
N LEU A 33 -18.19 2.36 19.49
CA LEU A 33 -17.23 3.15 20.29
C LEU A 33 -15.95 2.39 20.64
N THR A 34 -16.02 1.07 20.79
CA THR A 34 -14.90 0.22 21.21
C THR A 34 -14.17 -0.42 20.03
N ALA A 35 -14.74 -0.38 18.82
CA ALA A 35 -14.01 -0.76 17.62
C ALA A 35 -12.80 0.19 17.44
N PRO A 36 -11.57 -0.34 17.30
CA PRO A 36 -10.40 0.49 17.05
C PRO A 36 -10.53 1.12 15.66
N GLU A 37 -11.06 2.34 15.60
CA GLU A 37 -11.43 3.06 14.37
C GLU A 37 -10.22 3.64 13.59
N ARG A 38 -9.04 3.03 13.75
CA ARG A 38 -7.80 3.49 13.12
C ARG A 38 -7.28 2.44 12.15
N THR A 39 -8.09 2.15 11.14
CA THR A 39 -7.61 1.40 9.98
C THR A 39 -6.64 2.29 9.21
N MET A 40 -5.40 1.84 9.07
CA MET A 40 -4.39 2.52 8.28
C MET A 40 -4.38 1.88 6.89
N SER A 41 -4.48 2.69 5.84
CA SER A 41 -4.23 2.27 4.46
C SER A 41 -2.82 2.67 4.03
N VAL A 42 -2.34 2.13 2.91
CA VAL A 42 -1.02 2.46 2.35
C VAL A 42 -1.20 3.21 1.04
N CYS A 43 -0.40 4.24 0.80
CA CYS A 43 -0.39 4.94 -0.48
C CYS A 43 0.27 4.08 -1.57
N ASP A 44 -0.44 3.84 -2.69
CA ASP A 44 0.07 3.02 -3.80
C ASP A 44 1.32 3.60 -4.48
N ILE A 45 1.55 4.90 -4.38
CA ILE A 45 2.64 5.60 -5.10
C ILE A 45 3.91 5.64 -4.25
N CYS A 46 3.81 6.12 -3.01
CA CYS A 46 4.97 6.34 -2.14
C CYS A 46 5.07 5.39 -0.95
N GLY A 47 4.09 4.49 -0.73
CA GLY A 47 4.17 3.45 0.29
C GLY A 47 4.02 3.95 1.74
N VAL A 48 3.64 5.21 1.94
CA VAL A 48 3.42 5.78 3.28
C VAL A 48 2.06 5.35 3.81
N PHE A 49 1.98 5.04 5.11
CA PHE A 49 0.73 4.75 5.79
C PHE A 49 -0.11 6.02 5.97
N ILE A 50 -1.40 5.93 5.61
CA ILE A 50 -2.40 6.98 5.74
C ILE A 50 -3.50 6.47 6.67
N ASN A 51 -3.90 7.28 7.64
CA ASN A 51 -5.01 6.91 8.51
C ASN A 51 -6.35 7.15 7.78
N SER A 52 -7.26 6.17 7.79
CA SER A 52 -8.59 6.32 7.17
C SER A 52 -9.41 7.46 7.77
N THR A 53 -9.16 7.83 9.03
CA THR A 53 -9.85 8.92 9.74
C THR A 53 -9.21 10.31 9.54
N ASP A 54 -8.15 10.44 8.74
CA ASP A 54 -7.55 11.77 8.49
C ASP A 54 -8.48 12.70 7.69
N ASN A 55 -8.37 14.01 7.98
CA ASN A 55 -9.04 15.08 7.24
C ASN A 55 -8.47 15.20 5.81
N ASP A 56 -9.31 15.62 4.85
CA ASP A 56 -8.92 15.90 3.46
C ASP A 56 -7.69 16.79 3.35
N GLN A 57 -7.54 17.78 4.23
CA GLN A 57 -6.37 18.66 4.25
C GLN A 57 -5.05 17.87 4.39
N ARG A 58 -5.00 16.88 5.30
CA ARG A 58 -3.81 16.03 5.48
C ARG A 58 -3.58 15.10 4.30
N ARG A 59 -4.66 14.59 3.70
CA ARG A 59 -4.55 13.83 2.45
C ARG A 59 -3.95 14.68 1.33
N GLN A 60 -4.35 15.95 1.21
CA GLN A 60 -3.79 16.87 0.23
C GLN A 60 -2.32 17.20 0.49
N GLU A 61 -1.93 17.42 1.75
CA GLU A 61 -0.52 17.62 2.14
C GLU A 61 0.35 16.41 1.79
N HIS A 62 -0.19 15.20 1.91
CA HIS A 62 0.48 13.98 1.46
C HIS A 62 0.68 13.97 -0.07
N LEU A 63 -0.36 14.26 -0.85
CA LEU A 63 -0.32 14.25 -2.32
C LEU A 63 0.57 15.37 -2.91
N THR A 64 0.65 16.51 -2.22
CA THR A 64 1.50 17.64 -2.59
C THR A 64 2.91 17.56 -1.98
N GLY A 65 3.16 16.53 -1.16
CA GLY A 65 4.43 16.30 -0.51
C GLY A 65 5.53 15.87 -1.49
N LYS A 66 6.78 16.21 -1.14
CA LYS A 66 7.97 15.85 -1.94
C LYS A 66 8.13 14.33 -2.12
N GLN A 67 7.76 13.53 -1.12
CA GLN A 67 7.85 12.07 -1.20
C GLN A 67 6.90 11.52 -2.27
N TYR A 68 5.63 11.94 -2.23
CA TYR A 68 4.64 11.53 -3.22
C TYR A 68 5.03 11.96 -4.63
N LEU A 69 5.37 13.25 -4.81
CA LEU A 69 5.75 13.80 -6.12
C LEU A 69 7.05 13.15 -6.65
N GLY A 70 8.04 12.90 -5.79
CA GLY A 70 9.27 12.24 -6.17
C GLY A 70 9.04 10.80 -6.65
N TRP A 71 8.29 10.01 -5.88
CA TRP A 71 7.94 8.65 -6.27
C TRP A 71 7.07 8.59 -7.53
N LYS A 72 6.13 9.53 -7.68
CA LYS A 72 5.33 9.66 -8.90
C LYS A 72 6.22 9.89 -10.12
N ALA A 73 7.15 10.85 -10.06
CA ALA A 73 8.07 11.14 -11.15
C ALA A 73 8.97 9.94 -11.50
N ILE A 74 9.45 9.20 -10.50
CA ILE A 74 10.25 7.98 -10.72
C ILE A 74 9.43 6.92 -11.47
N ARG A 75 8.17 6.69 -11.06
CA ARG A 75 7.29 5.71 -11.72
C ARG A 75 6.96 6.10 -13.15
N GLU A 76 6.66 7.38 -13.39
CA GLU A 76 6.43 7.92 -14.74
C GLU A 76 7.68 7.71 -15.62
N LYS A 77 8.87 8.04 -15.12
CA LYS A 77 10.12 7.83 -15.85
C LYS A 77 10.45 6.38 -16.08
N TYR A 78 10.15 5.51 -15.12
CA TYR A 78 10.30 4.07 -15.28
C TYR A 78 9.41 3.54 -16.41
N ALA A 79 8.13 3.94 -16.45
CA ALA A 79 7.21 3.56 -17.52
C ALA A 79 7.67 4.09 -18.89
N GLU A 80 8.15 5.33 -18.97
CA GLU A 80 8.75 5.88 -20.21
C GLU A 80 9.93 5.04 -20.70
N LEU A 81 10.83 4.64 -19.80
CA LEU A 81 11.99 3.82 -20.15
C LEU A 81 11.58 2.41 -20.57
N GLN A 82 10.68 1.78 -19.83
CA GLN A 82 10.17 0.45 -20.17
C GLN A 82 9.57 0.43 -21.58
N ASN A 83 8.74 1.42 -21.92
CA ASN A 83 8.18 1.59 -23.26
C ASN A 83 9.27 1.78 -24.34
N LYS A 84 10.35 2.51 -24.05
CA LYS A 84 11.48 2.69 -24.98
C LYS A 84 12.25 1.38 -25.19
N PHE A 85 12.50 0.63 -24.12
CA PHE A 85 13.16 -0.67 -24.19
C PHE A 85 12.33 -1.69 -24.96
N GLU A 86 11.03 -1.77 -24.70
CA GLU A 86 10.12 -2.65 -25.44
C GLU A 86 10.09 -2.31 -26.93
N ARG A 87 10.03 -1.02 -27.29
CA ARG A 87 10.13 -0.57 -28.69
C ARG A 87 11.48 -0.85 -29.33
N SER A 88 12.57 -0.82 -28.58
CA SER A 88 13.90 -1.19 -29.09
C SER A 88 14.05 -2.70 -29.30
N ARG A 89 13.40 -3.52 -28.46
CA ARG A 89 13.41 -4.99 -28.59
C ARG A 89 12.54 -5.49 -29.73
N SER A 90 11.40 -4.85 -30.00
CA SER A 90 10.57 -5.17 -31.16
C SER A 90 11.18 -4.71 -32.49
N ARG A 91 12.22 -3.86 -32.44
CA ARG A 91 13.03 -3.42 -33.57
C ARG A 91 14.37 -4.14 -33.54
N GLU A 92 14.35 -5.47 -33.65
CA GLU A 92 15.59 -6.20 -33.92
C GLU A 92 16.21 -5.68 -35.23
N PRO A 93 17.52 -5.40 -35.27
CA PRO A 93 18.23 -5.17 -36.51
C PRO A 93 18.36 -6.49 -37.25
N GLU A 94 17.98 -6.50 -38.53
CA GLU A 94 18.38 -7.49 -39.53
C GLU A 94 19.82 -7.96 -39.26
N PRO A 95 20.10 -9.28 -39.24
CA PRO A 95 21.43 -9.78 -38.92
C PRO A 95 22.39 -9.28 -40.00
N SER A 96 23.21 -8.27 -39.66
CA SER A 96 24.28 -7.82 -40.55
C SER A 96 25.24 -8.99 -40.71
N VAL A 97 25.19 -9.63 -41.87
CA VAL A 97 26.18 -10.58 -42.36
C VAL A 97 27.53 -9.89 -42.46
N ARG A 98 28.24 -9.78 -41.33
CA ARG A 98 29.66 -9.46 -41.31
C ARG A 98 30.42 -10.76 -41.45
N GLU A 99 30.81 -11.04 -42.70
CA GLU A 99 31.81 -12.04 -43.07
C GLU A 99 32.99 -11.99 -42.09
N ARG A 100 33.08 -13.05 -41.29
CA ARG A 100 34.17 -13.26 -40.35
C ARG A 100 35.34 -13.88 -41.11
N SER A 101 36.20 -13.03 -41.65
CA SER A 101 37.52 -13.43 -42.11
C SER A 101 38.59 -12.88 -41.16
N ALA A 102 39.36 -13.81 -40.57
CA ALA A 102 40.69 -13.66 -39.94
C ALA A 102 40.79 -13.48 -38.39
N PRO A 103 41.94 -13.84 -37.74
CA PRO A 103 42.08 -14.97 -36.79
C PRO A 103 42.31 -14.54 -35.32
N PRO A 104 42.46 -15.48 -34.34
CA PRO A 104 42.52 -15.13 -32.92
C PRO A 104 43.90 -14.57 -32.55
N GLN A 105 43.93 -13.49 -31.78
CA GLN A 105 45.13 -13.02 -31.09
C GLN A 105 44.96 -13.24 -29.58
N VAL A 106 45.76 -14.17 -29.09
CA VAL A 106 46.07 -14.44 -27.68
C VAL A 106 46.93 -13.29 -27.12
N GLY A 107 46.62 -12.84 -25.91
CA GLY A 107 47.43 -11.89 -25.15
C GLY A 107 46.80 -11.55 -23.79
N GLU A 108 47.55 -11.80 -22.71
CA GLU A 108 47.21 -11.81 -21.28
C GLU A 108 46.69 -10.44 -20.74
N GLU A 109 45.80 -10.36 -19.73
CA GLU A 109 46.10 -10.35 -18.29
C GLU A 109 44.78 -10.14 -17.48
N PRO A 110 44.58 -10.75 -16.29
CA PRO A 110 43.44 -10.46 -15.42
C PRO A 110 43.70 -9.24 -14.54
N SER A 111 43.05 -8.11 -14.84
CA SER A 111 43.08 -6.93 -13.97
C SER A 111 42.28 -7.18 -12.68
N ASN A 112 43.03 -7.49 -11.63
CA ASN A 112 42.59 -7.66 -10.25
C ASN A 112 41.96 -6.36 -9.72
N ARG A 113 40.63 -6.21 -9.83
CA ARG A 113 39.87 -5.16 -9.15
C ARG A 113 39.16 -5.73 -7.93
N GLY A 114 39.96 -6.02 -6.90
CA GLY A 114 39.47 -6.11 -5.53
C GLY A 114 38.76 -4.81 -5.16
N ARG A 115 37.43 -4.85 -5.07
CA ARG A 115 36.62 -3.77 -4.51
C ARG A 115 36.11 -4.25 -3.17
N GLU A 116 37.02 -4.28 -2.20
CA GLU A 116 36.66 -4.39 -0.79
C GLU A 116 35.79 -3.19 -0.44
N ARG A 117 34.51 -3.48 -0.19
CA ARG A 117 33.53 -2.48 0.22
C ARG A 117 33.54 -2.49 1.75
N GLU A 118 34.49 -1.75 2.33
CA GLU A 118 34.49 -1.50 3.77
C GLU A 118 33.16 -0.83 4.15
N ARG A 119 32.34 -1.58 4.88
CA ARG A 119 31.08 -1.13 5.44
C ARG A 119 31.38 -0.68 6.86
N SER A 120 31.63 0.62 7.05
CA SER A 120 31.84 1.17 8.39
C SER A 120 30.62 0.91 9.29
N PRO A 121 30.81 0.45 10.53
CA PRO A 121 29.72 0.33 11.49
C PRO A 121 29.31 1.73 11.96
N VAL A 122 28.02 2.01 11.85
CA VAL A 122 27.40 3.22 12.42
C VAL A 122 27.43 3.07 13.94
N ARG A 123 27.96 4.10 14.61
CA ARG A 123 27.93 4.24 16.07
C ARG A 123 26.52 4.54 16.57
#